data_AF-A0A3S1CMJ3-F1
#
_entry.id   AF-A0A3S1CMJ3-F1
#
_cell.length_a   1.000
_cell.length_b   1.000
_cell.length_c   1.000
_cell.angle_alpha   90.00
_cell.angle_beta   90.00
_cell.angle_gamma   90.00
#
_symmetry.space_group_name_H-M   'P 1'
#
loop_
_entity.id
_entity.type
_entity.pdbx_description
1 polymer ?
#
loop_
_entity_poly.entity_id
_entity_poly.type
_entity_poly.pdbx_seq_one_letter_code
_entity_poly.pdbx_strand_id
1 'polypeptide(L)'
;MYGQPSNPNNTPIFEGFFLQMVMAGQQAKCQEIITQALGSDWEVKLIGDNGTEFEITNSDANTLSTKEAWDKAYYLRSQPGVVYAEPLFAVPVAMPVQPTQNFNQDTNQPSRRLTGFENPNQQNINDESSDVDWPLKQLRVFETWQRFFPDPNKLPGDGILIGHPDTGYTPHPEIISNLLLNKAFDFLRQDKDPVDELETSPNEIINNPGHGTSTAGVIISTRASQANYPTAKGVTGVAPGAKLVPLRVSLSVVLISIVNISSSIEYAADNGIHVISISLGTAFPSQRLRSAIIYAQKRGVIIVAASGTAVPFVVWPAAYEEVIAVTGCNVRREVWSGASRGRQVDVTAPGAGVWYAKTNKTDTGLEYDINQGDGTSFSAPFIAGVAALWLSYHGRDQLIQRYGAEKIPFIFNQILRDSCEKFPTWKPNRFGEGLVNAEKVLDSPLPDNQNQSLMAPAIALQQHSPIDNGINTFNHLFEQQLVNNQPEEDSEETPDNTMLKLSLAQLLQTTPNQLPKRLKEIGKELAFHFAADPQLYNQLTQTIQAPKPGVASFKTQQDPSNNLNNLRTRLLSQGTSEVLKNKIN
;
A
#
# COMPACT_ATOMS: atom_id res chain seq x y z
N MET A 1 3.38 18.71 -18.54
CA MET A 1 4.31 17.55 -18.56
C MET A 1 4.70 17.30 -17.12
N TYR A 2 4.09 16.32 -16.46
CA TYR A 2 4.41 16.00 -15.06
C TYR A 2 5.57 15.00 -15.02
N GLY A 3 6.80 15.48 -15.23
CA GLY A 3 7.97 14.67 -14.91
C GLY A 3 8.04 14.45 -13.40
N GLN A 4 8.32 13.22 -12.95
CA GLN A 4 8.65 12.94 -11.55
C GLN A 4 9.81 13.88 -11.13
N PRO A 5 9.63 14.74 -10.12
CA PRO A 5 10.66 15.70 -9.76
C PRO A 5 11.85 14.99 -9.10
N SER A 6 13.05 15.55 -9.29
CA SER A 6 14.31 14.98 -8.81
C SER A 6 14.38 14.93 -7.29
N ASN A 7 14.77 13.79 -6.74
CA ASN A 7 14.90 13.55 -5.30
C ASN A 7 16.24 12.91 -4.86
N PRO A 8 17.39 13.54 -5.17
CA PRO A 8 18.72 13.00 -4.86
C PRO A 8 19.01 12.91 -3.35
N ASN A 9 18.20 13.55 -2.49
CA ASN A 9 18.41 13.66 -1.05
C ASN A 9 17.46 12.83 -0.20
N ASN A 10 16.63 11.96 -0.80
CA ASN A 10 15.62 11.17 -0.09
C ASN A 10 14.62 12.05 0.70
N THR A 11 14.23 13.17 0.11
CA THR A 11 13.32 14.16 0.68
C THR A 11 11.91 13.97 0.13
N PRO A 12 10.85 14.17 0.93
CA PRO A 12 9.49 14.21 0.41
C PRO A 12 9.34 15.20 -0.75
N ILE A 13 8.62 14.79 -1.80
CA ILE A 13 8.28 15.66 -2.93
C ILE A 13 6.90 16.22 -2.66
N PHE A 14 6.75 17.55 -2.68
CA PHE A 14 5.46 18.20 -2.54
C PHE A 14 4.67 18.15 -3.86
N GLU A 15 3.40 17.74 -3.79
CA GLU A 15 2.57 17.53 -4.99
C GLU A 15 1.37 18.48 -5.09
N GLY A 16 0.96 19.07 -3.97
CA GLY A 16 -0.24 19.89 -3.90
C GLY A 16 -0.91 19.86 -2.54
N PHE A 17 -2.21 20.13 -2.52
CA PHE A 17 -3.05 20.02 -1.33
C PHE A 17 -4.31 19.21 -1.60
N PHE A 18 -4.81 18.55 -0.57
CA PHE A 18 -6.19 18.10 -0.51
C PHE A 18 -6.94 19.01 0.45
N LEU A 19 -8.17 19.36 0.08
CA LEU A 19 -9.03 20.24 0.86
C LEU A 19 -10.46 19.71 0.87
N GLN A 20 -11.09 19.71 2.04
CA GLN A 20 -12.49 19.36 2.21
C GLN A 20 -13.27 20.55 2.77
N MET A 21 -14.30 20.96 2.04
CA MET A 21 -15.26 21.99 2.44
C MET A 21 -16.40 21.37 3.26
N VAL A 22 -17.10 22.19 4.04
CA VAL A 22 -18.19 21.75 4.95
C VAL A 22 -19.44 21.24 4.23
N MET A 23 -19.66 21.68 2.99
CA MET A 23 -20.83 21.28 2.20
C MET A 23 -20.54 21.43 0.71
N ALA A 24 -21.38 20.77 -0.10
CA ALA A 24 -21.25 20.76 -1.55
C ALA A 24 -21.53 22.14 -2.17
N GLY A 25 -21.07 22.33 -3.41
CA GLY A 25 -21.33 23.55 -4.18
C GLY A 25 -20.44 24.75 -3.78
N GLN A 26 -19.42 24.54 -2.96
CA GLN A 26 -18.52 25.60 -2.48
C GLN A 26 -17.27 25.81 -3.36
N GLN A 27 -17.27 25.37 -4.62
CA GLN A 27 -16.09 25.46 -5.50
C GLN A 27 -15.59 26.90 -5.68
N ALA A 28 -16.48 27.87 -5.89
CA ALA A 28 -16.09 29.28 -6.00
C ALA A 28 -15.44 29.81 -4.72
N LYS A 29 -15.95 29.39 -3.54
CA LYS A 29 -15.38 29.78 -2.25
C LYS A 29 -14.02 29.10 -2.01
N CYS A 30 -13.89 27.84 -2.38
CA CYS A 30 -12.62 27.11 -2.36
C CYS A 30 -11.58 27.82 -3.24
N GLN A 31 -11.94 28.18 -4.47
CA GLN A 31 -11.06 28.93 -5.37
C GLN A 31 -10.61 30.28 -4.77
N GLU A 32 -11.53 31.04 -4.16
CA GLU A 32 -11.20 32.30 -3.48
C GLU A 32 -10.17 32.08 -2.36
N ILE A 33 -10.40 31.07 -1.51
CA ILE A 33 -9.48 30.69 -0.42
C ILE A 33 -8.11 30.32 -0.97
N ILE A 34 -8.06 29.49 -2.03
CA ILE A 34 -6.82 29.04 -2.65
C ILE A 34 -6.07 30.21 -3.29
N THR A 35 -6.76 31.08 -4.03
CA THR A 35 -6.13 32.27 -4.64
C THR A 35 -5.56 33.21 -3.59
N GLN A 36 -6.25 33.40 -2.46
CA GLN A 36 -5.73 34.20 -1.35
C GLN A 36 -4.54 33.54 -0.65
N ALA A 37 -4.57 32.21 -0.47
CA ALA A 37 -3.57 31.47 0.27
C ALA A 37 -2.28 31.22 -0.53
N LEU A 38 -2.43 30.88 -1.82
CA LEU A 38 -1.39 30.27 -2.65
C LEU A 38 -1.14 31.04 -3.97
N GLY A 39 -2.07 31.90 -4.40
CA GLY A 39 -1.99 32.65 -5.66
C GLY A 39 -2.94 32.11 -6.75
N SER A 40 -3.10 32.87 -7.83
CA SER A 40 -4.03 32.56 -8.94
C SER A 40 -3.64 31.36 -9.78
N ASP A 41 -2.38 30.94 -9.72
CA ASP A 41 -1.81 29.97 -10.65
C ASP A 41 -2.06 28.51 -10.19
N TRP A 42 -2.76 28.33 -9.07
CA TRP A 42 -3.13 27.04 -8.52
C TRP A 42 -4.48 26.58 -9.04
N GLU A 43 -4.53 25.36 -9.55
CA GLU A 43 -5.74 24.72 -10.05
C GLU A 43 -6.52 24.10 -8.89
N VAL A 44 -7.84 24.31 -8.88
CA VAL A 44 -8.76 23.69 -7.92
C VAL A 44 -9.65 22.72 -8.67
N LYS A 45 -9.41 21.43 -8.47
CA LYS A 45 -10.16 20.34 -9.10
C LYS A 45 -11.09 19.69 -8.08
N LEU A 46 -12.38 19.68 -8.38
CA LEU A 46 -13.35 18.88 -7.63
C LEU A 46 -13.06 17.39 -7.86
N ILE A 47 -13.01 16.61 -6.78
CA ILE A 47 -12.74 15.16 -6.82
C ILE A 47 -13.87 14.40 -6.12
N GLY A 48 -13.94 13.09 -6.39
CA GLY A 48 -14.99 12.23 -5.86
C GLY A 48 -16.40 12.61 -6.34
N ASP A 49 -17.42 12.19 -5.59
CA ASP A 49 -18.84 12.43 -5.91
C ASP A 49 -19.62 13.19 -4.81
N ASN A 50 -18.98 13.50 -3.68
CA ASN A 50 -19.67 14.17 -2.57
C ASN A 50 -19.78 15.70 -2.73
N GLY A 51 -19.08 16.28 -3.71
CA GLY A 51 -19.11 17.73 -3.99
C GLY A 51 -18.37 18.60 -2.97
N THR A 52 -17.67 18.00 -2.01
CA THR A 52 -17.00 18.70 -0.90
C THR A 52 -15.48 18.64 -0.95
N GLU A 53 -14.91 17.74 -1.74
CA GLU A 53 -13.47 17.46 -1.75
C GLU A 53 -12.79 18.01 -3.00
N PHE A 54 -11.61 18.59 -2.80
CA PHE A 54 -10.85 19.26 -3.83
C PHE A 54 -9.38 18.81 -3.78
N GLU A 55 -8.83 18.57 -4.96
CA GLU A 55 -7.40 18.42 -5.22
C GLU A 55 -6.87 19.75 -5.76
N ILE A 56 -5.81 20.27 -5.13
CA ILE A 56 -5.23 21.57 -5.44
C ILE A 56 -3.81 21.35 -5.91
N THR A 57 -3.54 21.65 -7.17
CA THR A 57 -2.24 21.38 -7.81
C THR A 57 -1.67 22.64 -8.45
N ASN A 58 -0.37 22.61 -8.69
CA ASN A 58 0.34 23.61 -9.46
C ASN A 58 1.20 22.88 -10.51
N SER A 59 1.41 23.49 -11.67
CA SER A 59 2.26 22.91 -12.72
C SER A 59 3.73 22.76 -12.31
N ASP A 60 4.21 23.52 -11.31
CA ASP A 60 5.57 23.40 -10.76
C ASP A 60 5.60 22.53 -9.50
N ALA A 61 6.01 21.27 -9.64
CA ALA A 61 6.04 20.23 -8.60
C ALA A 61 7.03 20.46 -7.41
N ASN A 62 7.56 21.68 -7.24
CA ASN A 62 8.47 22.06 -6.15
C ASN A 62 8.21 23.50 -5.69
N THR A 63 6.97 23.98 -5.79
CA THR A 63 6.64 25.38 -5.46
C THR A 63 6.88 25.72 -3.98
N LEU A 64 6.75 24.74 -3.08
CA LEU A 64 6.81 24.93 -1.63
C LEU A 64 7.76 23.94 -0.97
N SER A 65 8.56 24.42 -0.01
CA SER A 65 9.27 23.55 0.92
C SER A 65 8.30 22.80 1.84
N THR A 66 8.76 21.72 2.47
CA THR A 66 8.00 20.97 3.49
C THR A 66 7.38 21.88 4.56
N LYS A 67 8.17 22.85 5.06
CA LYS A 67 7.71 23.81 6.06
C LYS A 67 6.56 24.66 5.54
N GLU A 68 6.75 25.26 4.37
CA GLU A 68 5.77 26.16 3.77
C GLU A 68 4.48 25.42 3.44
N ALA A 69 4.58 24.19 2.93
CA ALA A 69 3.43 23.34 2.68
C ALA A 69 2.62 23.07 3.96
N TRP A 70 3.26 22.69 5.06
CA TRP A 70 2.56 22.50 6.33
C TRP A 70 1.96 23.80 6.89
N ASP A 71 2.71 24.91 6.86
CA ASP A 71 2.21 26.23 7.29
C ASP A 71 0.96 26.65 6.49
N LYS A 72 0.98 26.45 5.16
CA LYS A 72 -0.18 26.71 4.29
C LYS A 72 -1.34 25.77 4.60
N ALA A 73 -1.10 24.49 4.87
CA ALA A 73 -2.17 23.57 5.25
C ALA A 73 -2.88 24.00 6.55
N TYR A 74 -2.15 24.48 7.57
CA TYR A 74 -2.78 25.04 8.77
C TYR A 74 -3.54 26.32 8.49
N TYR A 75 -3.00 27.21 7.65
CA TYR A 75 -3.72 28.39 7.22
C TYR A 75 -5.03 28.04 6.52
N LEU A 76 -5.02 27.07 5.61
CA LEU A 76 -6.23 26.59 4.93
C LEU A 76 -7.26 26.03 5.91
N ARG A 77 -6.84 25.20 6.88
CA ARG A 77 -7.73 24.68 7.95
C ARG A 77 -8.36 25.77 8.81
N SER A 78 -7.74 26.95 8.90
CA SER A 78 -8.26 28.08 9.67
C SER A 78 -9.32 28.88 8.92
N GLN A 79 -9.49 28.65 7.61
CA GLN A 79 -10.44 29.40 6.80
C GLN A 79 -11.88 28.96 7.06
N PRO A 80 -12.85 29.90 7.12
CA PRO A 80 -14.26 29.55 7.27
C PRO A 80 -14.75 28.63 6.16
N GLY A 81 -15.41 27.54 6.55
CA GLY A 81 -15.97 26.54 5.63
C GLY A 81 -15.03 25.40 5.26
N VAL A 82 -13.75 25.46 5.63
CA VAL A 82 -12.80 24.36 5.45
C VAL A 82 -12.89 23.43 6.66
N VAL A 83 -13.23 22.16 6.43
CA VAL A 83 -13.27 21.11 7.46
C VAL A 83 -11.90 20.46 7.60
N TYR A 84 -11.21 20.29 6.49
CA TYR A 84 -9.92 19.63 6.45
C TYR A 84 -9.06 20.17 5.33
N ALA A 85 -7.75 20.20 5.55
CA ALA A 85 -6.77 20.38 4.50
C ALA A 85 -5.49 19.62 4.84
N GLU A 86 -4.78 19.09 3.87
CA GLU A 86 -3.45 18.49 4.04
C GLU A 86 -2.56 18.84 2.85
N PRO A 87 -1.24 18.99 3.06
CA PRO A 87 -0.31 18.93 1.95
C PRO A 87 -0.21 17.49 1.44
N LEU A 88 -0.06 17.34 0.14
CA LEU A 88 0.17 16.08 -0.53
C LEU A 88 1.67 15.94 -0.78
N PHE A 89 2.21 14.79 -0.41
CA PHE A 89 3.61 14.47 -0.62
C PHE A 89 3.77 13.07 -1.17
N ALA A 90 4.64 12.91 -2.16
CA ALA A 90 5.25 11.62 -2.44
C ALA A 90 6.37 11.40 -1.42
N VAL A 91 6.13 10.51 -0.46
CA VAL A 91 7.09 10.17 0.61
C VAL A 91 7.74 8.85 0.27
N PRO A 92 9.09 8.80 0.15
CA PRO A 92 9.79 7.55 -0.12
C PRO A 92 9.68 6.61 1.08
N VAL A 93 9.46 5.32 0.81
CA VAL A 93 9.59 4.27 1.83
C VAL A 93 11.07 3.95 2.06
N ALA A 94 11.76 4.83 2.78
CA ALA A 94 13.18 4.70 3.11
C ALA A 94 13.40 4.37 4.58
N MET A 95 12.70 3.37 5.11
CA MET A 95 12.89 2.93 6.49
C MET A 95 14.05 1.92 6.59
N PRO A 96 14.82 1.94 7.69
CA PRO A 96 15.95 1.04 7.84
C PRO A 96 15.44 -0.40 7.93
N VAL A 97 15.93 -1.22 7.01
CA VAL A 97 15.82 -2.67 7.08
C VAL A 97 16.29 -3.10 8.46
N GLN A 98 15.44 -3.79 9.21
CA GLN A 98 15.95 -4.48 10.39
C GLN A 98 17.03 -5.45 9.90
N PRO A 99 18.27 -5.40 10.42
CA PRO A 99 19.14 -6.56 10.28
C PRO A 99 18.33 -7.72 10.85
N THR A 100 18.01 -8.68 9.98
CA THR A 100 17.36 -9.94 10.34
C THR A 100 17.94 -10.38 11.67
N GLN A 101 17.11 -10.41 12.72
CA GLN A 101 17.57 -10.92 14.01
C GLN A 101 18.19 -12.29 13.75
N ASN A 102 19.49 -12.38 14.04
CA ASN A 102 20.34 -13.52 13.78
C ASN A 102 19.66 -14.82 14.23
N PHE A 103 19.20 -15.62 13.27
CA PHE A 103 19.45 -17.05 13.33
C PHE A 103 20.72 -17.28 12.52
N ASN A 104 21.80 -17.53 13.27
CA ASN A 104 23.18 -17.76 12.89
C ASN A 104 24.04 -16.53 12.61
N GLN A 105 24.97 -16.33 13.56
CA GLN A 105 26.12 -15.45 13.49
C GLN A 105 26.98 -15.86 12.29
N ASP A 106 27.31 -14.90 11.43
CA ASP A 106 28.71 -14.73 11.05
C ASP A 106 29.00 -13.27 10.68
N THR A 107 29.94 -12.70 11.43
CA THR A 107 30.37 -11.30 11.35
C THR A 107 31.42 -11.15 10.27
N ASN A 108 31.13 -10.32 9.24
CA ASN A 108 32.06 -9.41 8.54
C ASN A 108 31.60 -9.18 7.10
N GLN A 109 30.73 -8.19 6.82
CA GLN A 109 30.68 -7.51 5.51
C GLN A 109 30.10 -6.07 5.63
N PRO A 110 30.58 -5.13 4.80
CA PRO A 110 30.20 -3.72 4.87
C PRO A 110 28.79 -3.44 4.35
N SER A 111 28.27 -2.28 4.74
CA SER A 111 26.94 -1.69 4.52
C SER A 111 26.25 -2.08 3.20
N ARG A 112 25.14 -2.83 3.30
CA ARG A 112 24.31 -3.30 2.17
C ARG A 112 23.33 -2.22 1.68
N ARG A 113 23.33 -1.94 0.38
CA ARG A 113 22.25 -1.23 -0.33
C ARG A 113 21.17 -2.24 -0.72
N LEU A 114 19.90 -1.88 -0.51
CA LEU A 114 18.73 -2.65 -0.90
C LEU A 114 18.57 -2.67 -2.43
N THR A 115 18.76 -3.83 -3.04
CA THR A 115 18.21 -4.18 -4.35
C THR A 115 17.14 -5.24 -4.14
N GLY A 116 15.95 -4.83 -3.67
CA GLY A 116 14.76 -5.66 -3.86
C GLY A 116 14.64 -5.93 -5.36
N PHE A 117 14.35 -7.17 -5.76
CA PHE A 117 14.30 -7.70 -7.13
C PHE A 117 15.61 -8.11 -7.83
N GLU A 118 16.82 -7.74 -7.36
CA GLU A 118 18.07 -8.05 -8.10
C GLU A 118 19.23 -8.59 -7.25
N ASN A 119 19.01 -9.20 -6.08
CA ASN A 119 20.13 -9.78 -5.31
C ASN A 119 20.20 -11.32 -5.39
N PRO A 120 20.95 -11.89 -6.35
CA PRO A 120 21.21 -13.34 -6.41
C PRO A 120 22.07 -13.86 -5.24
N ASN A 121 22.59 -12.99 -4.35
CA ASN A 121 23.49 -13.39 -3.27
C ASN A 121 22.83 -13.44 -1.86
N GLN A 122 21.50 -13.33 -1.77
CA GLN A 122 20.74 -13.72 -0.57
C GLN A 122 19.73 -14.84 -0.91
N GLN A 123 20.20 -15.86 -1.62
CA GLN A 123 19.47 -17.12 -1.79
C GLN A 123 19.23 -17.76 -0.41
N ASN A 124 18.05 -17.51 0.17
CA ASN A 124 17.54 -18.38 1.21
C ASN A 124 16.94 -19.59 0.49
N ILE A 125 17.79 -20.55 0.10
CA ILE A 125 17.49 -21.74 -0.73
C ILE A 125 16.21 -22.47 -0.28
N ASN A 126 15.83 -22.30 0.99
CA ASN A 126 14.64 -22.85 1.56
C ASN A 126 13.35 -22.29 0.91
N ASP A 127 13.26 -21.00 0.60
CA ASP A 127 12.00 -20.35 0.18
C ASP A 127 11.69 -20.52 -1.32
N GLU A 128 12.62 -21.10 -2.08
CA GLU A 128 12.50 -21.36 -3.52
C GLU A 128 11.88 -22.73 -3.82
N SER A 129 11.24 -22.82 -4.98
CA SER A 129 10.71 -24.07 -5.53
C SER A 129 10.98 -24.14 -7.03
N SER A 130 11.37 -25.32 -7.52
CA SER A 130 11.51 -25.57 -8.97
C SER A 130 10.17 -25.71 -9.68
N ASP A 131 9.11 -26.04 -8.93
CA ASP A 131 7.73 -26.16 -9.39
C ASP A 131 7.13 -24.77 -9.59
N VAL A 132 7.02 -24.32 -10.85
CA VAL A 132 6.49 -22.98 -11.19
C VAL A 132 5.05 -22.74 -10.73
N ASP A 133 4.31 -23.82 -10.54
CA ASP A 133 2.88 -23.79 -10.23
C ASP A 133 2.60 -23.96 -8.73
N TRP A 134 3.63 -24.02 -7.89
CA TRP A 134 3.46 -24.17 -6.43
C TRP A 134 2.52 -23.13 -5.82
N PRO A 135 2.50 -21.84 -6.23
CA PRO A 135 1.59 -20.86 -5.64
C PRO A 135 0.13 -21.20 -5.94
N LEU A 136 -0.16 -21.61 -7.18
CA LEU A 136 -1.50 -21.94 -7.65
C LEU A 136 -2.01 -23.21 -6.98
N LYS A 137 -1.15 -24.22 -6.79
CA LYS A 137 -1.46 -25.44 -6.02
C LYS A 137 -1.76 -25.12 -4.57
N GLN A 138 -0.95 -24.26 -3.95
CA GLN A 138 -1.11 -23.87 -2.55
C GLN A 138 -2.43 -23.10 -2.31
N LEU A 139 -2.83 -22.26 -3.26
CA LEU A 139 -4.10 -21.53 -3.25
C LEU A 139 -5.30 -22.35 -3.76
N ARG A 140 -5.10 -23.60 -4.20
CA ARG A 140 -6.11 -24.49 -4.80
C ARG A 140 -6.78 -23.93 -6.06
N VAL A 141 -6.03 -23.19 -6.87
CA VAL A 141 -6.53 -22.53 -8.09
C VAL A 141 -6.93 -23.57 -9.15
N PHE A 142 -6.16 -24.64 -9.33
CA PHE A 142 -6.46 -25.64 -10.35
C PHE A 142 -7.74 -26.43 -10.03
N GLU A 143 -7.96 -26.80 -8.77
CA GLU A 143 -9.20 -27.42 -8.32
C GLU A 143 -10.39 -26.47 -8.50
N THR A 144 -10.18 -25.18 -8.22
CA THR A 144 -11.18 -24.13 -8.47
C THR A 144 -11.59 -24.07 -9.94
N TRP A 145 -10.62 -24.06 -10.86
CA TRP A 145 -10.90 -24.06 -12.30
C TRP A 145 -11.66 -25.30 -12.73
N GLN A 146 -11.22 -26.49 -12.31
CA GLN A 146 -11.86 -27.75 -12.67
C GLN A 146 -13.33 -27.82 -12.18
N ARG A 147 -13.61 -27.30 -10.99
CA ARG A 147 -14.93 -27.39 -10.36
C ARG A 147 -15.90 -26.31 -10.83
N PHE A 148 -15.43 -25.07 -10.99
CA PHE A 148 -16.30 -23.91 -11.20
C PHE A 148 -16.22 -23.31 -12.60
N PHE A 149 -15.22 -23.69 -13.41
CA PHE A 149 -15.03 -23.22 -14.78
C PHE A 149 -14.83 -24.39 -15.77
N PRO A 150 -15.82 -25.32 -15.89
CA PRO A 150 -15.66 -26.52 -16.70
C PRO A 150 -15.77 -26.27 -18.22
N ASP A 151 -16.20 -25.09 -18.67
CA ASP A 151 -16.33 -24.77 -20.10
C ASP A 151 -14.95 -24.52 -20.72
N PRO A 152 -14.46 -25.39 -21.62
CA PRO A 152 -13.14 -25.23 -22.22
C PRO A 152 -13.05 -24.01 -23.16
N ASN A 153 -14.17 -23.41 -23.56
CA ASN A 153 -14.20 -22.23 -24.43
C ASN A 153 -14.15 -20.92 -23.64
N LYS A 154 -14.25 -20.97 -22.31
CA LYS A 154 -14.27 -19.79 -21.44
C LYS A 154 -13.18 -19.91 -20.38
N LEU A 155 -12.11 -19.14 -20.53
CA LEU A 155 -11.03 -19.14 -19.56
C LEU A 155 -11.50 -18.60 -18.19
N PRO A 156 -10.98 -19.14 -17.07
CA PRO A 156 -11.33 -18.67 -15.73
C PRO A 156 -11.08 -17.16 -15.54
N GLY A 157 -12.07 -16.44 -15.04
CA GLY A 157 -12.03 -14.98 -14.87
C GLY A 157 -12.51 -14.17 -16.08
N ASP A 158 -12.96 -14.81 -17.15
CA ASP A 158 -13.52 -14.13 -18.33
C ASP A 158 -14.66 -13.16 -17.97
N GLY A 159 -14.71 -12.05 -18.70
CA GLY A 159 -15.66 -10.94 -18.47
C GLY A 159 -15.26 -9.97 -17.35
N ILE A 160 -14.15 -10.21 -16.63
CA ILE A 160 -13.68 -9.33 -15.56
C ILE A 160 -12.54 -8.42 -16.02
N LEU A 161 -12.67 -7.13 -15.69
CA LEU A 161 -11.65 -6.12 -15.93
C LEU A 161 -10.87 -5.82 -14.64
N ILE A 162 -9.55 -5.88 -14.73
CA ILE A 162 -8.63 -5.64 -13.62
C ILE A 162 -7.78 -4.42 -13.94
N GLY A 163 -7.88 -3.38 -13.12
CA GLY A 163 -7.02 -2.19 -13.19
C GLY A 163 -5.73 -2.46 -12.45
N HIS A 164 -4.63 -2.03 -13.05
CA HIS A 164 -3.30 -2.31 -12.51
C HIS A 164 -2.46 -1.02 -12.38
N PRO A 165 -2.70 -0.21 -11.33
CA PRO A 165 -1.81 0.87 -10.91
C PRO A 165 -0.43 0.32 -10.53
N ASP A 166 0.53 0.44 -11.42
CA ASP A 166 1.90 -0.07 -11.24
C ASP A 166 2.90 0.74 -12.10
N THR A 167 4.07 0.18 -12.44
CA THR A 167 5.09 0.82 -13.26
C THR A 167 4.72 0.93 -14.74
N GLY A 168 3.55 0.42 -15.12
CA GLY A 168 3.10 0.27 -16.50
C GLY A 168 3.19 -1.18 -16.94
N TYR A 169 3.41 -1.40 -18.23
CA TYR A 169 3.74 -2.72 -18.75
C TYR A 169 4.88 -2.65 -19.76
N THR A 170 5.78 -3.62 -19.69
CA THR A 170 6.70 -3.95 -20.78
C THR A 170 6.11 -5.14 -21.56
N PRO A 171 6.10 -5.12 -22.91
CA PRO A 171 5.58 -6.23 -23.70
C PRO A 171 6.21 -7.56 -23.29
N HIS A 172 5.38 -8.57 -22.98
CA HIS A 172 5.85 -9.92 -22.68
C HIS A 172 4.83 -10.96 -23.19
N PRO A 173 5.28 -12.05 -23.84
CA PRO A 173 4.37 -13.03 -24.45
C PRO A 173 3.35 -13.66 -23.47
N GLU A 174 3.71 -13.80 -22.18
CA GLU A 174 2.81 -14.34 -21.15
C GLU A 174 1.54 -13.51 -20.91
N ILE A 175 1.61 -12.17 -21.05
CA ILE A 175 0.51 -11.27 -20.66
C ILE A 175 -0.14 -10.52 -21.83
N ILE A 176 0.56 -10.37 -22.95
CA ILE A 176 0.21 -9.39 -24.00
C ILE A 176 -1.19 -9.62 -24.60
N SER A 177 -1.65 -10.87 -24.69
CA SER A 177 -2.98 -11.24 -25.22
C SER A 177 -4.14 -10.85 -24.30
N ASN A 178 -3.86 -10.55 -23.02
CA ASN A 178 -4.84 -10.20 -22.01
C ASN A 178 -4.76 -8.75 -21.55
N LEU A 179 -3.89 -7.93 -22.17
CA LEU A 179 -3.89 -6.49 -21.95
C LEU A 179 -5.03 -5.81 -22.72
N LEU A 180 -5.72 -4.88 -22.05
CA LEU A 180 -6.78 -4.06 -22.60
C LEU A 180 -6.30 -2.62 -22.79
N LEU A 181 -5.47 -2.43 -23.81
CA LEU A 181 -4.74 -1.17 -24.04
C LEU A 181 -5.62 0.00 -24.50
N ASN A 182 -6.86 -0.23 -24.93
CA ASN A 182 -7.77 0.89 -25.26
C ASN A 182 -8.31 1.63 -24.03
N LYS A 183 -8.13 1.06 -22.82
CA LYS A 183 -8.45 1.67 -21.52
C LYS A 183 -7.20 2.00 -20.70
N ALA A 184 -6.02 1.74 -21.25
CA ALA A 184 -4.75 2.02 -20.59
C ALA A 184 -4.49 3.53 -20.46
N PHE A 185 -3.71 3.91 -19.45
CA PHE A 185 -3.32 5.30 -19.23
C PHE A 185 -1.99 5.43 -18.47
N ASP A 186 -1.17 6.40 -18.87
CA ASP A 186 0.06 6.81 -18.19
C ASP A 186 -0.21 8.11 -17.40
N PHE A 187 -0.27 8.00 -16.07
CA PHE A 187 -0.45 9.14 -15.16
C PHE A 187 0.85 9.90 -14.90
N LEU A 188 2.02 9.34 -15.23
CA LEU A 188 3.28 10.09 -15.21
C LEU A 188 3.32 11.04 -16.40
N ARG A 189 3.12 10.50 -17.60
CA ARG A 189 3.26 11.27 -18.85
C ARG A 189 1.98 12.00 -19.27
N GLN A 190 0.85 11.64 -18.66
CA GLN A 190 -0.49 12.15 -18.96
C GLN A 190 -0.92 11.83 -20.40
N ASP A 191 -0.70 10.59 -20.82
CA ASP A 191 -1.08 10.09 -22.14
C ASP A 191 -1.67 8.66 -22.06
N LYS A 192 -1.99 8.07 -23.21
CA LYS A 192 -2.63 6.74 -23.29
C LYS A 192 -1.63 5.60 -23.44
N ASP A 193 -0.34 5.86 -23.27
CA ASP A 193 0.73 4.90 -23.49
C ASP A 193 1.47 4.55 -22.18
N PRO A 194 0.98 3.56 -21.40
CA PRO A 194 1.58 3.17 -20.13
C PRO A 194 2.76 2.21 -20.32
N VAL A 195 3.42 2.22 -21.48
CA VAL A 195 4.56 1.34 -21.70
C VAL A 195 5.69 1.70 -20.74
N ASP A 196 6.10 0.69 -19.97
CA ASP A 196 7.32 0.72 -19.19
C ASP A 196 8.49 0.35 -20.10
N GLU A 197 9.25 1.36 -20.52
CA GLU A 197 10.42 1.22 -21.40
C GLU A 197 11.65 0.63 -20.71
N LEU A 198 11.45 0.09 -19.49
CA LEU A 198 12.46 -0.38 -18.56
C LEU A 198 13.42 0.75 -18.14
N GLU A 199 12.86 1.94 -18.01
CA GLU A 199 13.59 3.13 -17.62
C GLU A 199 13.84 3.17 -16.11
N THR A 200 15.04 3.62 -15.75
CA THR A 200 15.40 3.86 -14.34
C THR A 200 15.57 5.35 -14.12
N SER A 201 15.20 5.81 -12.94
CA SER A 201 15.43 7.17 -12.50
C SER A 201 16.62 7.20 -11.54
N PRO A 202 17.64 8.06 -11.79
CA PRO A 202 18.74 8.25 -10.84
C PRO A 202 18.29 8.87 -9.51
N ASN A 203 17.05 9.35 -9.46
CA ASN A 203 16.43 9.99 -8.31
C ASN A 203 15.59 9.03 -7.46
N GLU A 204 15.39 7.80 -7.94
CA GLU A 204 14.69 6.75 -7.19
C GLU A 204 15.67 5.96 -6.34
N ILE A 205 15.27 5.65 -5.11
CA ILE A 205 16.08 4.89 -4.16
C ILE A 205 16.22 3.44 -4.62
N ILE A 206 15.11 2.91 -5.14
CA ILE A 206 14.99 1.57 -5.70
C ILE A 206 14.26 1.74 -7.03
N ASN A 207 14.84 1.23 -8.11
CA ASN A 207 14.19 1.21 -9.41
C ASN A 207 13.61 -0.18 -9.65
N ASN A 208 12.36 -0.25 -10.13
CA ASN A 208 11.67 -1.51 -10.38
C ASN A 208 11.11 -1.59 -11.81
N PRO A 209 11.93 -1.35 -12.86
CA PRO A 209 11.47 -1.44 -14.23
C PRO A 209 10.92 -2.84 -14.56
N GLY A 210 9.78 -2.87 -15.22
CA GLY A 210 9.06 -4.08 -15.58
C GLY A 210 8.31 -4.75 -14.43
N HIS A 211 8.22 -4.12 -13.26
CA HIS A 211 7.48 -4.66 -12.11
C HIS A 211 6.01 -4.91 -12.45
N GLY A 212 5.35 -3.98 -13.14
CA GLY A 212 3.97 -4.15 -13.59
C GLY A 212 3.76 -5.33 -14.54
N THR A 213 4.76 -5.71 -15.35
CA THR A 213 4.69 -6.93 -16.17
C THR A 213 4.81 -8.19 -15.31
N SER A 214 5.73 -8.18 -14.35
CA SER A 214 5.96 -9.30 -13.42
C SER A 214 4.69 -9.63 -12.63
N THR A 215 4.06 -8.61 -12.03
CA THR A 215 2.84 -8.77 -11.22
C THR A 215 1.62 -9.04 -12.08
N ALA A 216 1.50 -8.45 -13.28
CA ALA A 216 0.45 -8.82 -14.24
C ALA A 216 0.49 -10.30 -14.62
N GLY A 217 1.68 -10.88 -14.77
CA GLY A 217 1.87 -12.31 -15.07
C GLY A 217 1.21 -13.23 -14.04
N VAL A 218 1.26 -12.85 -12.76
CA VAL A 218 0.61 -13.59 -11.65
C VAL A 218 -0.92 -13.57 -11.77
N ILE A 219 -1.49 -12.54 -12.39
CA ILE A 219 -2.94 -12.39 -12.53
C ILE A 219 -3.44 -13.08 -13.81
N ILE A 220 -2.87 -12.72 -14.96
CA ILE A 220 -3.48 -12.95 -16.28
C ILE A 220 -2.63 -13.79 -17.23
N SER A 221 -1.49 -14.36 -16.80
CA SER A 221 -0.70 -15.19 -17.70
C SER A 221 -1.51 -16.37 -18.21
N THR A 222 -1.57 -16.52 -19.53
CA THR A 222 -2.26 -17.64 -20.20
C THR A 222 -1.39 -18.89 -20.30
N ARG A 223 -0.10 -18.79 -19.94
CA ARG A 223 0.94 -19.81 -20.20
C ARG A 223 1.05 -20.22 -21.68
N ALA A 224 0.37 -19.51 -22.59
CA ALA A 224 0.16 -19.93 -23.96
C ALA A 224 1.35 -19.63 -24.86
N SER A 225 2.26 -18.75 -24.43
CA SER A 225 3.30 -18.28 -25.32
C SER A 225 4.42 -19.29 -25.53
N GLN A 226 4.66 -20.19 -24.54
CA GLN A 226 5.78 -21.15 -24.47
C GLN A 226 6.96 -20.73 -25.35
N ALA A 227 7.38 -19.47 -25.23
CA ALA A 227 8.50 -19.00 -26.00
C ALA A 227 9.72 -19.82 -25.58
N ASN A 228 10.73 -19.91 -26.45
CA ASN A 228 12.00 -20.55 -26.10
C ASN A 228 12.77 -19.66 -25.12
N TYR A 229 12.23 -19.53 -23.91
CA TYR A 229 12.82 -18.79 -22.81
C TYR A 229 14.14 -19.44 -22.42
N PRO A 230 15.17 -18.67 -22.04
CA PRO A 230 16.42 -19.21 -21.52
C PRO A 230 16.21 -20.22 -20.39
N THR A 231 15.23 -19.98 -19.51
CA THR A 231 14.88 -20.88 -18.40
C THR A 231 14.04 -22.10 -18.80
N ALA A 232 13.50 -22.13 -20.02
CA ALA A 232 12.54 -23.12 -20.52
C ALA A 232 11.29 -23.31 -19.62
N LYS A 233 10.94 -22.29 -18.84
CA LYS A 233 9.78 -22.26 -17.93
C LYS A 233 8.70 -21.34 -18.46
N GLY A 234 7.44 -21.58 -18.07
CA GLY A 234 6.31 -20.68 -18.30
C GLY A 234 5.51 -20.52 -17.01
N VAL A 235 4.79 -19.41 -16.86
CA VAL A 235 3.99 -19.13 -15.65
C VAL A 235 2.51 -19.11 -15.98
N THR A 236 1.65 -19.32 -14.99
CA THR A 236 0.20 -19.28 -15.18
C THR A 236 -0.41 -18.29 -14.20
N GLY A 237 -1.26 -17.40 -14.70
CA GLY A 237 -2.00 -16.47 -13.85
C GLY A 237 -3.19 -17.14 -13.19
N VAL A 238 -3.70 -16.55 -12.11
CA VAL A 238 -4.89 -17.06 -11.39
C VAL A 238 -6.18 -16.91 -12.19
N ALA A 239 -6.29 -15.86 -13.00
CA ALA A 239 -7.47 -15.52 -13.80
C ALA A 239 -7.08 -15.27 -15.27
N PRO A 240 -6.65 -16.31 -16.01
CA PRO A 240 -6.14 -16.17 -17.37
C PRO A 240 -7.20 -15.75 -18.40
N GLY A 241 -8.50 -15.72 -18.05
CA GLY A 241 -9.56 -15.15 -18.87
C GLY A 241 -9.84 -13.68 -18.62
N ALA A 242 -9.36 -13.12 -17.50
CA ALA A 242 -9.56 -11.70 -17.18
C ALA A 242 -8.76 -10.81 -18.12
N LYS A 243 -9.23 -9.56 -18.30
CA LYS A 243 -8.49 -8.52 -19.03
C LYS A 243 -7.90 -7.52 -18.06
N LEU A 244 -6.61 -7.22 -18.23
CA LEU A 244 -5.87 -6.28 -17.40
C LEU A 244 -5.71 -4.94 -18.11
N VAL A 245 -5.99 -3.85 -17.41
CA VAL A 245 -5.82 -2.47 -17.85
C VAL A 245 -4.58 -1.90 -17.15
N PRO A 246 -3.46 -1.72 -17.86
CA PRO A 246 -2.27 -1.11 -17.27
C PRO A 246 -2.53 0.37 -16.97
N LEU A 247 -2.28 0.78 -15.73
CA LEU A 247 -2.38 2.17 -15.27
C LEU A 247 -1.00 2.55 -14.71
N ARG A 248 -0.21 3.28 -15.49
CA ARG A 248 1.16 3.61 -15.07
C ARG A 248 1.15 4.80 -14.14
N VAL A 249 1.57 4.60 -12.88
CA VAL A 249 1.50 5.64 -11.83
C VAL A 249 2.85 5.99 -11.22
N SER A 250 3.86 5.14 -11.42
CA SER A 250 5.20 5.35 -10.89
C SER A 250 6.28 4.71 -11.77
N LEU A 251 7.54 5.10 -11.57
CA LEU A 251 8.71 4.38 -12.09
C LEU A 251 9.21 3.30 -11.09
N SER A 252 8.73 3.36 -9.85
CA SER A 252 9.15 2.54 -8.72
C SER A 252 7.99 2.24 -7.77
N VAL A 253 8.09 1.17 -6.97
CA VAL A 253 7.08 0.82 -5.96
C VAL A 253 7.31 1.53 -4.61
N VAL A 254 8.36 2.34 -4.48
CA VAL A 254 8.85 2.91 -3.20
C VAL A 254 8.52 4.39 -3.02
N LEU A 255 8.56 5.16 -4.10
CA LEU A 255 8.16 6.56 -4.13
C LEU A 255 6.91 6.67 -4.98
N ILE A 256 5.80 7.02 -4.35
CA ILE A 256 4.49 6.98 -4.98
C ILE A 256 3.89 8.37 -4.90
N SER A 257 3.58 8.90 -6.08
CA SER A 257 2.76 10.09 -6.23
C SER A 257 1.35 9.80 -5.72
N ILE A 258 0.92 10.52 -4.69
CA ILE A 258 -0.42 10.41 -4.13
C ILE A 258 -1.45 10.89 -5.16
N VAL A 259 -1.11 11.91 -5.94
CA VAL A 259 -1.99 12.45 -7.01
C VAL A 259 -2.19 11.40 -8.11
N ASN A 260 -1.12 10.77 -8.60
CA ASN A 260 -1.21 9.80 -9.70
C ASN A 260 -1.96 8.53 -9.28
N ILE A 261 -1.62 7.95 -8.13
CA ILE A 261 -2.29 6.73 -7.66
C ILE A 261 -3.77 7.01 -7.39
N SER A 262 -4.12 8.13 -6.75
CA SER A 262 -5.52 8.47 -6.47
C SER A 262 -6.32 8.71 -7.76
N SER A 263 -5.73 9.43 -8.72
CA SER A 263 -6.35 9.66 -10.04
C SER A 263 -6.52 8.36 -10.82
N SER A 264 -5.58 7.40 -10.70
CA SER A 264 -5.70 6.09 -11.35
C SER A 264 -6.84 5.24 -10.78
N ILE A 265 -7.08 5.33 -9.47
CA ILE A 265 -8.17 4.61 -8.80
C ILE A 265 -9.53 5.21 -9.20
N GLU A 266 -9.63 6.54 -9.26
CA GLU A 266 -10.82 7.22 -9.77
C GLU A 266 -11.09 6.89 -11.24
N TYR A 267 -10.05 6.96 -12.08
CA TYR A 267 -10.13 6.59 -13.49
C TYR A 267 -10.60 5.14 -13.66
N ALA A 268 -10.06 4.21 -12.89
CA ALA A 268 -10.47 2.81 -12.91
C ALA A 268 -11.96 2.65 -12.60
N ALA A 269 -12.43 3.31 -11.54
CA ALA A 269 -13.82 3.28 -11.13
C ALA A 269 -14.76 3.85 -12.21
N ASP A 270 -14.36 4.93 -12.87
CA ASP A 270 -15.16 5.57 -13.93
C ASP A 270 -15.15 4.78 -15.24
N ASN A 271 -14.13 3.93 -15.46
CA ASN A 271 -13.96 3.16 -16.69
C ASN A 271 -14.46 1.71 -16.59
N GLY A 272 -15.24 1.39 -15.55
CA GLY A 272 -15.89 0.09 -15.39
C GLY A 272 -14.93 -1.03 -14.97
N ILE A 273 -13.80 -0.70 -14.34
CA ILE A 273 -12.90 -1.69 -13.77
C ILE A 273 -13.57 -2.35 -12.57
N HIS A 274 -13.36 -3.66 -12.38
CA HIS A 274 -14.03 -4.43 -11.32
C HIS A 274 -13.12 -4.73 -10.12
N VAL A 275 -11.83 -4.93 -10.39
CA VAL A 275 -10.80 -5.20 -9.38
C VAL A 275 -9.61 -4.29 -9.64
N ILE A 276 -9.01 -3.73 -8.58
CA ILE A 276 -7.75 -2.99 -8.66
C ILE A 276 -6.70 -3.77 -7.85
N SER A 277 -5.56 -4.07 -8.48
CA SER A 277 -4.40 -4.69 -7.83
C SER A 277 -3.30 -3.64 -7.67
N ILE A 278 -2.90 -3.35 -6.43
CA ILE A 278 -1.90 -2.33 -6.10
C ILE A 278 -0.70 -2.99 -5.43
N SER A 279 0.39 -3.15 -6.18
CA SER A 279 1.62 -3.78 -5.67
C SER A 279 2.69 -2.75 -5.28
N LEU A 280 2.24 -1.64 -4.70
CA LEU A 280 3.04 -0.49 -4.28
C LEU A 280 2.45 0.14 -3.01
N GLY A 281 3.29 0.78 -2.19
CA GLY A 281 2.78 1.51 -1.03
C GLY A 281 3.72 2.55 -0.44
N THR A 282 3.17 3.44 0.37
CA THR A 282 3.85 4.55 1.05
C THR A 282 3.82 4.39 2.57
N ALA A 283 4.76 5.05 3.23
CA ALA A 283 4.90 5.05 4.69
C ALA A 283 3.97 6.04 5.39
N PHE A 284 3.19 6.82 4.65
CA PHE A 284 2.37 7.90 5.23
C PHE A 284 0.94 7.90 4.69
N PRO A 285 -0.09 7.99 5.56
CA PRO A 285 -1.47 7.99 5.12
C PRO A 285 -1.91 9.34 4.54
N SER A 286 -2.63 9.31 3.42
CA SER A 286 -3.25 10.48 2.78
C SER A 286 -4.77 10.40 2.72
N GLN A 287 -5.45 11.50 3.06
CA GLN A 287 -6.91 11.59 2.96
C GLN A 287 -7.33 11.59 1.48
N ARG A 288 -6.54 12.20 0.60
CA ARG A 288 -6.75 12.18 -0.85
C ARG A 288 -6.82 10.75 -1.40
N LEU A 289 -5.86 9.91 -1.02
CA LEU A 289 -5.80 8.51 -1.44
C LEU A 289 -6.96 7.69 -0.89
N ARG A 290 -7.26 7.82 0.41
CA ARG A 290 -8.42 7.13 1.00
C ARG A 290 -9.74 7.56 0.34
N SER A 291 -9.88 8.83 -0.02
CA SER A 291 -11.10 9.34 -0.68
C SER A 291 -11.29 8.72 -2.07
N ALA A 292 -10.22 8.54 -2.85
CA ALA A 292 -10.27 7.82 -4.13
C ALA A 292 -10.63 6.33 -3.96
N ILE A 293 -10.08 5.68 -2.93
CA ILE A 293 -10.41 4.28 -2.58
C ILE A 293 -11.89 4.14 -2.25
N ILE A 294 -12.43 5.02 -1.39
CA ILE A 294 -13.85 5.03 -1.03
C ILE A 294 -14.72 5.30 -2.27
N TYR A 295 -14.31 6.22 -3.13
CA TYR A 295 -15.00 6.53 -4.39
C TYR A 295 -15.14 5.30 -5.29
N ALA A 296 -14.05 4.52 -5.44
CA ALA A 296 -14.03 3.30 -6.22
C ALA A 296 -14.83 2.16 -5.56
N GLN A 297 -14.70 1.98 -4.24
CA GLN A 297 -15.49 0.97 -3.51
C GLN A 297 -17.00 1.20 -3.62
N LYS A 298 -17.46 2.46 -3.56
CA LYS A 298 -18.89 2.80 -3.76
C LYS A 298 -19.42 2.37 -5.14
N ARG A 299 -18.54 2.17 -6.12
CA ARG A 299 -18.85 1.66 -7.47
C ARG A 299 -18.64 0.14 -7.58
N GLY A 300 -18.41 -0.54 -6.47
CA GLY A 300 -18.24 -1.98 -6.38
C GLY A 300 -16.88 -2.48 -6.86
N VAL A 301 -15.86 -1.60 -6.86
CA VAL A 301 -14.50 -2.00 -7.20
C VAL A 301 -13.84 -2.65 -5.98
N ILE A 302 -13.37 -3.88 -6.15
CA ILE A 302 -12.57 -4.59 -5.13
C ILE A 302 -11.14 -4.08 -5.23
N ILE A 303 -10.55 -3.61 -4.12
CA ILE A 303 -9.18 -3.09 -4.10
C ILE A 303 -8.32 -3.99 -3.22
N VAL A 304 -7.22 -4.47 -3.78
CA VAL A 304 -6.27 -5.37 -3.14
C VAL A 304 -4.89 -4.71 -3.17
N ALA A 305 -4.18 -4.70 -2.04
CA ALA A 305 -2.86 -4.10 -1.96
C ALA A 305 -1.84 -4.92 -1.16
N ALA A 306 -0.58 -4.82 -1.57
CA ALA A 306 0.55 -5.48 -0.91
C ALA A 306 0.81 -4.84 0.47
N SER A 307 1.04 -5.67 1.50
CA SER A 307 1.26 -5.16 2.86
C SER A 307 2.59 -4.43 3.06
N GLY A 308 3.54 -4.61 2.14
CA GLY A 308 4.90 -4.07 2.25
C GLY A 308 5.97 -5.15 2.36
N THR A 309 7.20 -4.81 1.99
CA THR A 309 8.35 -5.71 1.99
C THR A 309 9.49 -5.07 2.78
N ALA A 310 10.02 -5.81 3.76
CA ALA A 310 11.10 -5.41 4.66
C ALA A 310 10.84 -4.11 5.46
N VAL A 311 9.56 -3.74 5.65
CA VAL A 311 9.16 -2.58 6.45
C VAL A 311 8.34 -2.99 7.70
N PRO A 312 8.48 -2.26 8.82
CA PRO A 312 8.04 -2.73 10.13
C PRO A 312 6.52 -2.62 10.39
N PHE A 313 5.76 -2.09 9.43
CA PHE A 313 4.30 -1.87 9.50
C PHE A 313 3.67 -2.15 8.13
N VAL A 314 2.34 -2.28 8.08
CA VAL A 314 1.60 -2.40 6.81
C VAL A 314 1.58 -1.06 6.07
N VAL A 315 2.04 -1.00 4.83
CA VAL A 315 2.08 0.26 4.06
C VAL A 315 0.70 0.72 3.59
N TRP A 316 0.54 1.99 3.25
CA TRP A 316 -0.67 2.49 2.58
C TRP A 316 -0.55 2.32 1.07
N PRO A 317 -1.60 1.88 0.35
CA PRO A 317 -2.99 1.86 0.79
C PRO A 317 -3.45 0.58 1.52
N ALA A 318 -2.64 -0.48 1.62
CA ALA A 318 -3.04 -1.72 2.29
C ALA A 318 -3.51 -1.50 3.73
N ALA A 319 -2.96 -0.54 4.46
CA ALA A 319 -3.38 -0.24 5.83
C ALA A 319 -4.74 0.48 5.96
N TYR A 320 -5.43 0.82 4.86
CA TYR A 320 -6.80 1.32 4.92
C TYR A 320 -7.80 0.18 5.09
N GLU A 321 -8.78 0.33 5.98
CA GLU A 321 -9.83 -0.67 6.22
C GLU A 321 -10.65 -0.99 4.96
N GLU A 322 -10.67 -0.06 4.00
CA GLU A 322 -11.30 -0.20 2.69
C GLU A 322 -10.49 -1.06 1.69
N VAL A 323 -9.28 -1.49 2.02
CA VAL A 323 -8.40 -2.20 1.10
C VAL A 323 -8.07 -3.57 1.65
N ILE A 324 -8.15 -4.59 0.79
CA ILE A 324 -7.75 -5.94 1.18
C ILE A 324 -6.23 -6.00 1.25
N ALA A 325 -5.69 -6.06 2.46
CA ALA A 325 -4.27 -6.10 2.73
C ALA A 325 -3.73 -7.53 2.67
N VAL A 326 -2.73 -7.75 1.80
CA VAL A 326 -2.18 -9.08 1.58
C VAL A 326 -0.70 -9.15 1.98
N THR A 327 -0.38 -10.05 2.91
CA THR A 327 1.01 -10.39 3.27
C THR A 327 1.48 -11.70 2.62
N GLY A 328 2.76 -12.04 2.80
CA GLY A 328 3.46 -13.07 2.03
C GLY A 328 3.84 -14.32 2.81
N CYS A 329 3.69 -15.49 2.20
CA CYS A 329 4.26 -16.76 2.65
C CYS A 329 5.17 -17.41 1.60
N ASN A 330 5.94 -18.42 2.01
CA ASN A 330 6.79 -19.24 1.13
C ASN A 330 6.10 -20.56 0.75
N VAL A 331 6.82 -21.39 -0.02
CA VAL A 331 6.39 -22.73 -0.47
C VAL A 331 6.14 -23.73 0.66
N ARG A 332 6.72 -23.52 1.85
CA ARG A 332 6.49 -24.35 3.03
C ARG A 332 5.24 -23.95 3.81
N ARG A 333 4.46 -22.99 3.31
CA ARG A 333 3.31 -22.38 4.03
C ARG A 333 3.73 -21.66 5.32
N GLU A 334 4.97 -21.20 5.39
CA GLU A 334 5.48 -20.36 6.46
C GLU A 334 5.40 -18.90 6.05
N VAL A 335 5.11 -18.01 7.01
CA VAL A 335 5.16 -16.58 6.76
C VAL A 335 6.57 -16.18 6.32
N TRP A 336 6.66 -15.43 5.23
CA TRP A 336 7.94 -14.93 4.74
C TRP A 336 8.49 -13.86 5.67
N SER A 337 9.76 -13.98 6.05
CA SER A 337 10.41 -13.06 7.00
C SER A 337 10.50 -11.62 6.49
N GLY A 338 10.53 -11.44 5.16
CA GLY A 338 10.51 -10.14 4.50
C GLY A 338 9.11 -9.52 4.40
N ALA A 339 8.04 -10.23 4.76
CA ALA A 339 6.69 -9.71 4.63
C ALA A 339 6.34 -8.76 5.80
N SER A 340 5.77 -7.60 5.46
CA SER A 340 5.20 -6.69 6.45
C SER A 340 3.96 -7.28 7.09
N ARG A 341 3.74 -6.93 8.37
CA ARG A 341 2.79 -7.57 9.27
C ARG A 341 2.18 -6.54 10.21
N GLY A 342 0.96 -6.81 10.65
CA GLY A 342 0.20 -5.92 11.52
C GLY A 342 -1.26 -6.32 11.54
N ARG A 343 -2.03 -5.66 12.41
CA ARG A 343 -3.48 -5.91 12.56
C ARG A 343 -4.31 -5.58 11.31
N GLN A 344 -3.75 -4.80 10.39
CA GLN A 344 -4.39 -4.39 9.16
C GLN A 344 -4.33 -5.47 8.07
N VAL A 345 -3.51 -6.51 8.24
CA VAL A 345 -3.45 -7.60 7.27
C VAL A 345 -4.76 -8.39 7.31
N ASP A 346 -5.46 -8.52 6.17
CA ASP A 346 -6.66 -9.36 6.07
C ASP A 346 -6.30 -10.82 5.85
N VAL A 347 -5.38 -11.10 4.94
CA VAL A 347 -5.05 -12.46 4.48
C VAL A 347 -3.59 -12.62 4.06
N THR A 348 -3.17 -13.87 3.90
CA THR A 348 -1.85 -14.23 3.36
C THR A 348 -1.97 -14.99 2.04
N ALA A 349 -1.04 -14.71 1.14
CA ALA A 349 -0.86 -15.42 -0.12
C ALA A 349 0.64 -15.69 -0.36
N PRO A 350 0.99 -16.55 -1.34
CA PRO A 350 2.36 -16.71 -1.80
C PRO A 350 3.07 -15.38 -2.09
N GLY A 351 4.28 -15.22 -1.58
CA GLY A 351 5.05 -13.97 -1.70
C GLY A 351 6.57 -14.15 -1.70
N ALA A 352 7.09 -15.35 -1.45
CA ALA A 352 8.52 -15.66 -1.58
C ALA A 352 8.71 -16.90 -2.46
N GLY A 353 9.68 -16.88 -3.35
CA GLY A 353 9.92 -17.92 -4.34
C GLY A 353 8.86 -17.93 -5.46
N VAL A 354 8.24 -16.79 -5.77
CA VAL A 354 7.20 -16.70 -6.82
C VAL A 354 7.86 -16.58 -8.19
N TRP A 355 7.43 -17.41 -9.14
CA TRP A 355 7.86 -17.32 -10.54
C TRP A 355 7.04 -16.27 -11.29
N TYR A 356 7.69 -15.43 -12.07
CA TYR A 356 7.06 -14.31 -12.79
C TYR A 356 7.70 -14.05 -14.15
N ALA A 357 6.94 -13.39 -15.02
CA ALA A 357 7.39 -12.95 -16.34
C ALA A 357 8.35 -11.76 -16.24
N LYS A 358 9.55 -11.87 -16.82
CA LYS A 358 10.56 -10.81 -16.83
C LYS A 358 10.86 -10.42 -18.27
N THR A 359 10.88 -9.11 -18.51
CA THR A 359 11.45 -8.56 -19.74
C THR A 359 12.75 -7.84 -19.41
N ASN A 360 13.78 -8.10 -20.20
CA ASN A 360 15.08 -7.44 -20.13
C ASN A 360 15.30 -6.62 -21.41
N LYS A 361 15.98 -5.48 -21.27
CA LYS A 361 16.43 -4.67 -22.40
C LYS A 361 17.87 -5.04 -22.73
N THR A 362 18.12 -5.42 -23.97
CA THR A 362 19.46 -5.74 -24.48
C THR A 362 19.80 -4.82 -25.65
N ASP A 363 21.06 -4.84 -26.11
CA ASP A 363 21.50 -4.06 -27.27
C ASP A 363 20.74 -4.40 -28.56
N THR A 364 20.13 -5.60 -28.63
CA THR A 364 19.42 -6.10 -29.81
C THR A 364 17.90 -6.03 -29.70
N GLY A 365 17.36 -5.53 -28.57
CA GLY A 365 15.92 -5.35 -28.36
C GLY A 365 15.45 -5.83 -26.98
N LEU A 366 14.24 -6.39 -26.94
CA LEU A 366 13.69 -6.99 -25.73
C LEU A 366 13.99 -8.49 -25.70
N GLU A 367 14.45 -8.97 -24.55
CA GLU A 367 14.58 -10.39 -24.23
C GLU A 367 13.54 -10.75 -23.17
N TYR A 368 12.86 -11.87 -23.38
CA TYR A 368 11.80 -12.36 -22.50
C TYR A 368 12.30 -13.58 -21.73
N ASP A 369 12.00 -13.66 -20.43
CA ASP A 369 12.37 -14.80 -19.59
C ASP A 369 11.40 -14.96 -18.42
N ILE A 370 11.56 -16.04 -17.65
CA ILE A 370 10.81 -16.33 -16.43
C ILE A 370 11.77 -16.38 -15.25
N ASN A 371 11.60 -15.46 -14.30
CA ASN A 371 12.44 -15.36 -13.10
C ASN A 371 11.67 -15.76 -11.84
N GLN A 372 12.41 -15.92 -10.74
CA GLN A 372 11.85 -16.14 -9.41
C GLN A 372 12.24 -14.98 -8.49
N GLY A 373 11.36 -14.62 -7.56
CA GLY A 373 11.66 -13.58 -6.57
C GLY A 373 10.66 -13.48 -5.45
N ASP A 374 10.96 -12.55 -4.55
CA ASP A 374 10.23 -12.35 -3.31
C ASP A 374 9.68 -10.92 -3.22
N GLY A 375 8.48 -10.80 -2.67
CA GLY A 375 7.76 -9.55 -2.49
C GLY A 375 6.29 -9.82 -2.18
N THR A 376 5.73 -9.08 -1.23
CA THR A 376 4.27 -9.01 -1.05
C THR A 376 3.58 -8.38 -2.27
N SER A 377 4.35 -7.72 -3.13
CA SER A 377 3.94 -7.31 -4.48
C SER A 377 3.48 -8.46 -5.37
N PHE A 378 3.91 -9.71 -5.11
CA PHE A 378 3.37 -10.90 -5.78
C PHE A 378 2.12 -11.45 -5.08
N SER A 379 1.98 -11.23 -3.78
CA SER A 379 0.85 -11.73 -2.98
C SER A 379 -0.47 -11.04 -3.34
N ALA A 380 -0.48 -9.71 -3.50
CA ALA A 380 -1.68 -8.97 -3.88
C ALA A 380 -2.28 -9.40 -5.25
N PRO A 381 -1.49 -9.56 -6.32
CA PRO A 381 -1.92 -10.11 -7.60
C PRO A 381 -2.65 -11.45 -7.52
N PHE A 382 -2.19 -12.39 -6.68
CA PHE A 382 -2.89 -13.66 -6.49
C PHE A 382 -4.33 -13.44 -6.02
N ILE A 383 -4.52 -12.54 -5.06
CA ILE A 383 -5.85 -12.24 -4.49
C ILE A 383 -6.71 -11.43 -5.46
N ALA A 384 -6.13 -10.52 -6.24
CA ALA A 384 -6.84 -9.85 -7.32
C ALA A 384 -7.37 -10.86 -8.37
N GLY A 385 -6.58 -11.90 -8.68
CA GLY A 385 -7.01 -13.01 -9.50
C GLY A 385 -8.15 -13.82 -8.88
N VAL A 386 -8.07 -14.16 -7.58
CA VAL A 386 -9.16 -14.85 -6.86
C VAL A 386 -10.45 -14.01 -6.87
N ALA A 387 -10.35 -12.69 -6.69
CA ALA A 387 -11.48 -11.77 -6.80
C ALA A 387 -12.12 -11.82 -8.21
N ALA A 388 -11.29 -11.87 -9.25
CA ALA A 388 -11.78 -12.01 -10.62
C ALA A 388 -12.46 -13.36 -10.87
N LEU A 389 -11.95 -14.46 -10.33
CA LEU A 389 -12.65 -15.75 -10.39
C LEU A 389 -14.01 -15.67 -9.69
N TRP A 390 -14.07 -15.13 -8.48
CA TRP A 390 -15.31 -15.02 -7.70
C TRP A 390 -16.37 -14.17 -8.43
N LEU A 391 -15.98 -13.00 -8.95
CA LEU A 391 -16.88 -12.12 -9.72
C LEU A 391 -17.35 -12.78 -11.03
N SER A 392 -16.47 -13.49 -11.73
CA SER A 392 -16.80 -14.17 -13.00
C SER A 392 -17.78 -15.32 -12.78
N TYR A 393 -17.58 -16.12 -11.71
CA TYR A 393 -18.41 -17.28 -11.39
C TYR A 393 -19.82 -16.90 -10.93
N HIS A 394 -19.93 -15.98 -9.95
CA HIS A 394 -21.24 -15.54 -9.45
C HIS A 394 -21.95 -14.56 -10.38
N GLY A 395 -21.19 -13.95 -11.29
CA GLY A 395 -21.65 -12.93 -12.21
C GLY A 395 -21.81 -11.58 -11.51
N ARG A 396 -20.96 -10.63 -11.89
CA ARG A 396 -20.88 -9.31 -11.27
C ARG A 396 -22.22 -8.56 -11.28
N ASP A 397 -22.94 -8.59 -12.39
CA ASP A 397 -24.21 -7.86 -12.50
C ASP A 397 -25.30 -8.49 -11.63
N GLN A 398 -25.31 -9.81 -11.47
CA GLN A 398 -26.20 -10.49 -10.51
C GLN A 398 -25.87 -10.09 -9.07
N LEU A 399 -24.58 -10.01 -8.73
CA LEU A 399 -24.14 -9.56 -7.41
C LEU A 399 -24.58 -8.11 -7.14
N ILE A 400 -24.39 -7.20 -8.11
CA ILE A 400 -24.82 -5.80 -8.00
C ILE A 400 -26.34 -5.71 -7.86
N GLN A 401 -27.10 -6.46 -8.65
CA GLN A 401 -28.55 -6.49 -8.56
C GLN A 401 -29.01 -6.99 -7.18
N ARG A 402 -28.30 -7.96 -6.59
CA ARG A 402 -28.63 -8.53 -5.29
C ARG A 402 -28.29 -7.59 -4.14
N TYR A 403 -27.10 -6.99 -4.14
CA TYR A 403 -26.57 -6.31 -2.95
C TYR A 403 -26.43 -4.79 -3.07
N GLY A 404 -26.37 -4.26 -4.29
CA GLY A 404 -25.81 -2.93 -4.57
C GLY A 404 -24.30 -3.02 -4.75
N ALA A 405 -23.74 -2.17 -5.62
CA ALA A 405 -22.33 -2.20 -5.98
C ALA A 405 -21.43 -1.94 -4.76
N GLU A 406 -21.80 -0.99 -3.91
CA GLU A 406 -21.03 -0.54 -2.75
C GLU A 406 -20.77 -1.64 -1.70
N LYS A 407 -21.55 -2.73 -1.72
CA LYS A 407 -21.41 -3.84 -0.76
C LYS A 407 -20.49 -4.96 -1.28
N ILE A 408 -20.23 -5.01 -2.58
CA ILE A 408 -19.47 -6.09 -3.21
C ILE A 408 -18.06 -6.25 -2.62
N PRO A 409 -17.27 -5.17 -2.42
CA PRO A 409 -15.93 -5.31 -1.84
C PRO A 409 -15.93 -5.92 -0.44
N PHE A 410 -16.90 -5.54 0.40
CA PHE A 410 -17.02 -6.05 1.77
C PHE A 410 -17.46 -7.50 1.83
N ILE A 411 -18.45 -7.88 1.00
CA ILE A 411 -18.92 -9.26 0.91
C ILE A 411 -17.77 -10.17 0.45
N PHE A 412 -17.03 -9.74 -0.57
CA PHE A 412 -15.88 -10.50 -1.03
C PHE A 412 -14.80 -10.61 0.06
N ASN A 413 -14.42 -9.51 0.73
CA ASN A 413 -13.40 -9.57 1.78
C ASN A 413 -13.81 -10.49 2.94
N GLN A 414 -15.08 -10.46 3.36
CA GLN A 414 -15.58 -11.37 4.39
C GLN A 414 -15.47 -12.83 3.96
N ILE A 415 -15.96 -13.19 2.77
CA ILE A 415 -15.87 -14.55 2.24
C ILE A 415 -14.41 -15.00 2.11
N LEU A 416 -13.55 -14.10 1.62
CA LEU A 416 -12.12 -14.34 1.46
C LEU A 416 -11.46 -14.71 2.80
N ARG A 417 -11.72 -13.91 3.84
CA ARG A 417 -11.22 -14.10 5.20
C ARG A 417 -11.74 -15.38 5.84
N ASP A 418 -13.02 -15.68 5.70
CA ASP A 418 -13.66 -16.89 6.24
C ASP A 418 -13.18 -18.17 5.54
N SER A 419 -12.67 -18.05 4.32
CA SER A 419 -12.20 -19.18 3.50
C SER A 419 -10.75 -19.58 3.76
N CYS A 420 -10.02 -18.85 4.61
CA CYS A 420 -8.60 -19.06 4.85
C CYS A 420 -8.27 -20.39 5.57
N GLU A 421 -7.11 -20.96 5.24
CA GLU A 421 -6.49 -22.07 5.96
C GLU A 421 -5.50 -21.55 7.01
N LYS A 422 -5.65 -22.01 8.25
CA LYS A 422 -4.75 -21.68 9.37
C LYS A 422 -3.70 -22.78 9.54
N PHE A 423 -2.47 -22.39 9.88
CA PHE A 423 -1.38 -23.31 10.26
C PHE A 423 -1.13 -23.28 11.77
N PRO A 424 -0.53 -24.34 12.37
CA PRO A 424 -0.34 -24.40 13.83
C PRO A 424 0.44 -23.22 14.45
N THR A 425 1.31 -22.56 13.68
CA THR A 425 2.11 -21.40 14.11
C THR A 425 1.48 -20.05 13.75
N TRP A 426 0.21 -20.05 13.31
CA TRP A 426 -0.47 -18.88 12.78
C TRP A 426 -0.78 -17.84 13.85
N LYS A 427 -0.38 -16.58 13.60
CA LYS A 427 -0.68 -15.43 14.46
C LYS A 427 -1.62 -14.48 13.71
N PRO A 428 -2.96 -14.56 13.90
CA PRO A 428 -3.90 -13.85 13.05
C PRO A 428 -3.77 -12.33 13.15
N ASN A 429 -3.48 -11.81 14.35
CA ASN A 429 -3.24 -10.38 14.59
C ASN A 429 -1.95 -9.82 13.96
N ARG A 430 -1.21 -10.61 13.18
CA ARG A 430 -0.01 -10.20 12.45
C ARG A 430 -0.06 -10.53 10.97
N PHE A 431 -0.74 -11.62 10.60
CA PHE A 431 -0.66 -12.21 9.27
C PHE A 431 -2.04 -12.40 8.59
N GLY A 432 -3.10 -11.90 9.22
CA GLY A 432 -4.49 -12.00 8.74
C GLY A 432 -5.16 -13.31 9.14
N GLU A 433 -6.26 -13.67 8.49
CA GLU A 433 -7.05 -14.85 8.89
C GLU A 433 -6.42 -16.19 8.50
N GLY A 434 -5.49 -16.20 7.56
CA GLY A 434 -4.79 -17.41 7.11
C GLY A 434 -4.32 -17.30 5.67
N LEU A 435 -3.87 -18.44 5.15
CA LEU A 435 -3.57 -18.61 3.73
C LEU A 435 -4.88 -18.75 2.95
N VAL A 436 -5.03 -17.97 1.89
CA VAL A 436 -6.24 -18.03 1.04
C VAL A 436 -6.40 -19.39 0.36
N ASN A 437 -7.65 -19.85 0.28
CA ASN A 437 -8.06 -21.04 -0.45
C ASN A 437 -9.15 -20.65 -1.46
N ALA A 438 -8.79 -20.56 -2.75
CA ALA A 438 -9.68 -20.09 -3.80
C ALA A 438 -10.91 -20.99 -3.99
N GLU A 439 -10.76 -22.30 -3.74
CA GLU A 439 -11.87 -23.24 -3.88
C GLU A 439 -12.94 -22.95 -2.82
N LYS A 440 -12.53 -22.76 -1.56
CA LYS A 440 -13.45 -22.39 -0.47
C LYS A 440 -14.12 -21.04 -0.71
N VAL A 441 -13.40 -20.07 -1.31
CA VAL A 441 -13.98 -18.77 -1.66
C VAL A 441 -15.16 -18.92 -2.62
N LEU A 442 -15.04 -19.75 -3.66
CA LEU A 442 -16.11 -19.97 -4.64
C LEU A 442 -17.19 -20.95 -4.15
N ASP A 443 -16.85 -21.85 -3.22
CA ASP A 443 -17.80 -22.77 -2.60
C ASP A 443 -18.64 -22.12 -1.48
N SER A 444 -18.17 -21.00 -0.94
CA SER A 444 -18.82 -20.31 0.17
C SER A 444 -20.21 -19.78 -0.24
N PRO A 445 -21.24 -20.00 0.60
CA PRO A 445 -22.57 -19.48 0.32
C PRO A 445 -22.57 -17.95 0.35
N LEU A 446 -23.20 -17.33 -0.65
CA LEU A 446 -23.39 -15.89 -0.67
C LEU A 446 -24.34 -15.45 0.47
N PRO A 447 -24.01 -14.40 1.24
CA PRO A 447 -24.80 -14.02 2.41
C PRO A 447 -26.22 -13.58 2.06
N ASP A 448 -27.18 -13.87 2.94
CA ASP A 448 -28.56 -13.40 2.75
C ASP A 448 -28.68 -11.90 2.99
N ASN A 449 -29.49 -11.22 2.16
CA ASN A 449 -29.69 -9.75 2.20
C ASN A 449 -30.25 -9.21 3.53
N GLN A 450 -30.63 -10.07 4.48
CA GLN A 450 -31.24 -9.69 5.75
C GLN A 450 -30.22 -9.53 6.90
N ASN A 451 -28.95 -9.90 6.72
CA ASN A 451 -27.95 -9.80 7.78
C ASN A 451 -27.43 -8.34 7.94
N GLN A 452 -27.97 -7.63 8.92
CA GLN A 452 -27.58 -6.25 9.26
C GLN A 452 -26.12 -6.10 9.71
N SER A 453 -25.44 -7.16 10.17
CA SER A 453 -24.03 -7.06 10.62
C SER A 453 -23.04 -6.75 9.48
N LEU A 454 -23.36 -7.17 8.25
CA LEU A 454 -22.61 -6.82 7.04
C LEU A 454 -22.82 -5.37 6.59
N MET A 455 -23.80 -4.65 7.20
CA MET A 455 -24.15 -3.27 6.84
C MET A 455 -23.33 -2.23 7.62
N ALA A 456 -22.70 -2.57 8.75
CA ALA A 456 -21.98 -1.60 9.57
C ALA A 456 -20.78 -0.94 8.87
N PRO A 457 -19.92 -1.65 8.11
CA PRO A 457 -18.80 -1.02 7.39
C PRO A 457 -19.25 -0.13 6.23
N ALA A 458 -20.28 -0.55 5.48
CA ALA A 458 -20.87 0.23 4.40
C ALA A 458 -21.55 1.52 4.91
N ILE A 459 -22.09 1.51 6.13
CA ILE A 459 -22.63 2.70 6.81
C ILE A 459 -21.49 3.58 7.37
N ALA A 460 -20.40 2.99 7.88
CA ALA A 460 -19.22 3.74 8.34
C ALA A 460 -18.56 4.53 7.21
N LEU A 461 -18.51 3.98 5.98
CA LEU A 461 -18.07 4.67 4.77
C LEU A 461 -18.86 5.96 4.45
N GLN A 462 -20.14 6.02 4.84
CA GLN A 462 -20.96 7.23 4.60
C GLN A 462 -20.52 8.40 5.47
N GLN A 463 -19.77 8.15 6.56
CA GLN A 463 -19.35 9.18 7.49
C GLN A 463 -18.00 9.82 7.16
N HIS A 464 -17.28 9.36 6.12
CA HIS A 464 -16.03 9.97 5.58
C HIS A 464 -15.15 10.61 6.66
N SER A 465 -14.96 9.89 7.78
CA SER A 465 -14.22 10.46 8.90
C SER A 465 -12.77 10.67 8.46
N PRO A 466 -12.17 11.85 8.71
CA PRO A 466 -10.77 12.08 8.40
C PRO A 466 -9.93 10.96 8.96
N ILE A 467 -8.89 10.55 8.22
CA ILE A 467 -7.88 9.61 8.73
C ILE A 467 -7.48 10.02 10.13
N ASP A 468 -7.50 9.06 11.05
CA ASP A 468 -7.05 9.28 12.41
C ASP A 468 -5.64 9.85 12.38
N ASN A 469 -5.49 11.04 12.96
CA ASN A 469 -4.22 11.76 13.13
C ASN A 469 -3.75 11.72 14.59
N GLY A 470 -4.40 10.89 15.40
CA GLY A 470 -4.14 10.67 16.81
C GLY A 470 -3.17 9.52 17.07
N ILE A 471 -3.31 8.90 18.24
CA ILE A 471 -2.37 7.89 18.71
C ILE A 471 -2.33 6.63 17.83
N ASN A 472 -3.42 6.30 17.10
CA ASN A 472 -3.44 5.08 16.29
C ASN A 472 -2.49 5.15 15.09
N THR A 473 -2.27 6.33 14.50
CA THR A 473 -1.25 6.52 13.45
C THR A 473 0.13 6.14 13.98
N PHE A 474 0.45 6.55 15.20
CA PHE A 474 1.73 6.22 15.84
C PHE A 474 1.78 4.75 16.28
N ASN A 475 0.67 4.19 16.78
CA ASN A 475 0.59 2.77 17.09
C ASN A 475 0.89 1.92 15.85
N HIS A 476 0.39 2.33 14.69
CA HIS A 476 0.65 1.69 13.40
C HIS A 476 2.11 1.83 12.98
N LEU A 477 2.63 3.05 12.94
CA LEU A 477 4.01 3.32 12.52
C LEU A 477 5.03 2.58 13.40
N PHE A 478 4.77 2.42 14.70
CA PHE A 478 5.67 1.77 15.65
C PHE A 478 5.17 0.38 16.10
N GLU A 479 4.25 -0.25 15.35
CA GLU A 479 3.55 -1.48 15.79
C GLU A 479 4.54 -2.60 16.15
N GLN A 480 5.60 -2.77 15.35
CA GLN A 480 6.62 -3.78 15.62
C GLN A 480 7.31 -3.57 16.98
N GLN A 481 7.56 -2.32 17.38
CA GLN A 481 8.15 -2.01 18.68
C GLN A 481 7.19 -2.33 19.83
N LEU A 482 5.88 -2.15 19.62
CA LEU A 482 4.87 -2.41 20.65
C LEU A 482 4.67 -3.91 20.89
N VAL A 483 4.68 -4.72 19.83
CA VAL A 483 4.47 -6.18 19.91
C VAL A 483 5.69 -6.90 20.49
N ASN A 484 6.92 -6.44 20.21
CA ASN A 484 8.14 -7.07 20.74
C ASN A 484 8.29 -6.96 22.27
N ASN A 485 7.51 -6.09 22.92
CA ASN A 485 7.53 -5.90 24.37
C ASN A 485 6.52 -6.79 25.12
N GLN A 486 5.77 -7.66 24.42
CA GLN A 486 4.81 -8.60 25.01
C GLN A 486 5.36 -10.03 25.02
N PRO A 487 5.15 -10.81 26.11
CA PRO A 487 5.46 -12.24 26.12
C PRO A 487 4.66 -12.98 25.03
N GLU A 488 5.27 -13.96 24.38
CA GLU A 488 4.71 -14.63 23.18
C GLU A 488 3.38 -15.37 23.40
N GLU A 489 2.95 -15.56 24.65
CA GLU A 489 1.82 -16.44 25.02
C GLU A 489 0.43 -15.78 24.96
N ASP A 490 0.31 -14.44 24.97
CA ASP A 490 -1.01 -13.76 25.00
C ASP A 490 -1.33 -13.07 23.66
N SER A 491 -1.81 -13.85 22.69
CA SER A 491 -2.06 -13.40 21.32
C SER A 491 -3.32 -12.53 21.12
N GLU A 492 -4.08 -12.21 22.17
CA GLU A 492 -5.33 -11.43 22.11
C GLU A 492 -5.23 -9.98 22.65
N GLU A 493 -4.17 -9.62 23.38
CA GLU A 493 -4.10 -8.27 23.97
C GLU A 493 -3.73 -7.18 22.95
N THR A 494 -4.35 -6.01 23.08
CA THR A 494 -3.89 -4.76 22.44
C THR A 494 -2.43 -4.47 22.80
N PRO A 495 -1.57 -4.10 21.84
CA PRO A 495 -0.16 -3.84 22.13
C PRO A 495 0.01 -2.75 23.21
N ASP A 496 0.88 -2.98 24.19
CA ASP A 496 1.20 -2.00 25.24
C ASP A 496 1.88 -0.77 24.63
N ASN A 497 1.09 0.29 24.39
CA ASN A 497 1.57 1.56 23.85
C ASN A 497 1.93 2.59 24.93
N THR A 498 2.09 2.17 26.19
CA THR A 498 2.39 3.09 27.30
C THR A 498 3.67 3.88 27.06
N MET A 499 4.76 3.21 26.67
CA MET A 499 6.05 3.87 26.42
C MET A 499 5.99 4.80 25.21
N LEU A 500 5.24 4.45 24.16
CA LEU A 500 5.01 5.32 23.02
C LEU A 500 4.27 6.59 23.43
N LYS A 501 3.16 6.45 24.19
CA LYS A 501 2.39 7.59 24.71
C LYS A 501 3.23 8.50 25.60
N LEU A 502 4.02 7.93 26.52
CA LEU A 502 4.91 8.70 27.39
C LEU A 502 5.98 9.44 26.59
N SER A 503 6.61 8.77 25.63
CA SER A 503 7.65 9.36 24.78
C SER A 503 7.10 10.51 23.93
N LEU A 504 5.92 10.33 23.33
CA LEU A 504 5.26 11.38 22.55
C LEU A 504 4.80 12.55 23.43
N ALA A 505 4.26 12.27 24.62
CA ALA A 505 3.87 13.32 25.57
C ALA A 505 5.08 14.15 26.01
N GLN A 506 6.20 13.50 26.31
CA GLN A 506 7.44 14.18 26.69
C GLN A 506 8.04 14.97 25.52
N LEU A 507 8.06 14.41 24.31
CA LEU A 507 8.51 15.10 23.09
C LEU A 507 7.73 16.40 22.89
N LEU A 508 6.41 16.34 23.02
CA LEU A 508 5.46 17.45 22.82
C LEU A 508 5.24 18.33 24.05
N GLN A 509 6.05 18.16 25.10
CA GLN A 509 5.95 18.91 26.36
C GLN A 509 4.49 18.98 26.89
N THR A 510 3.80 17.85 26.86
CA THR A 510 2.40 17.74 27.28
C THR A 510 2.22 16.55 28.22
N THR A 511 1.05 16.46 28.84
CA THR A 511 0.71 15.31 29.69
C THR A 511 0.10 14.19 28.86
N PRO A 512 0.21 12.91 29.26
CA PRO A 512 -0.48 11.80 28.58
C PRO A 512 -1.99 12.03 28.41
N ASN A 513 -2.64 12.72 29.36
CA ASN A 513 -4.06 13.06 29.29
C ASN A 513 -4.38 14.11 28.22
N GLN A 514 -3.46 15.03 27.95
CA GLN A 514 -3.62 16.09 26.94
C GLN A 514 -3.10 15.67 25.55
N LEU A 515 -2.31 14.58 25.49
CA LEU A 515 -1.72 14.07 24.26
C LEU A 515 -2.74 13.84 23.14
N PRO A 516 -3.93 13.23 23.35
CA PRO A 516 -4.90 13.05 22.27
C PRO A 516 -5.33 14.37 21.62
N LYS A 517 -5.59 15.41 22.43
CA LYS A 517 -5.93 16.74 21.92
C LYS A 517 -4.76 17.34 21.13
N ARG A 518 -3.53 17.19 21.66
CA ARG A 518 -2.33 17.69 21.00
C ARG A 518 -2.11 17.00 19.64
N LEU A 519 -2.23 15.68 19.57
CA LEU A 519 -2.08 14.92 18.32
C LEU A 519 -3.19 15.25 17.32
N LYS A 520 -4.42 15.53 17.76
CA LYS A 520 -5.46 16.00 16.85
C LYS A 520 -5.08 17.30 16.13
N GLU A 521 -4.32 18.18 16.79
CA GLU A 521 -3.85 19.45 16.22
C GLU A 521 -2.66 19.27 15.27
N ILE A 522 -1.64 18.50 15.67
CA ILE A 522 -0.31 18.46 14.99
C ILE A 522 0.19 17.05 14.64
N GLY A 523 -0.54 16.01 15.03
CA GLY A 523 -0.10 14.61 14.94
C GLY A 523 0.15 14.14 13.51
N LYS A 524 -0.57 14.72 12.54
CA LYS A 524 -0.37 14.38 11.13
C LYS A 524 0.98 14.86 10.58
N GLU A 525 1.36 16.10 10.86
CA GLU A 525 2.68 16.63 10.50
C GLU A 525 3.79 15.91 11.26
N LEU A 526 3.58 15.66 12.56
CA LEU A 526 4.54 14.92 13.37
C LEU A 526 4.78 13.51 12.82
N ALA A 527 3.71 12.78 12.48
CA ALA A 527 3.79 11.46 11.85
C ALA A 527 4.49 11.51 10.49
N PHE A 528 4.26 12.56 9.70
CA PHE A 528 4.95 12.78 8.43
C PHE A 528 6.47 12.87 8.63
N HIS A 529 6.95 13.64 9.60
CA HIS A 529 8.38 13.74 9.86
C HIS A 529 9.00 12.42 10.33
N PHE A 530 8.26 11.62 11.12
CA PHE A 530 8.72 10.28 11.49
C PHE A 530 8.74 9.32 10.28
N ALA A 531 7.76 9.40 9.39
CA ALA A 531 7.70 8.57 8.18
C ALA A 531 8.79 8.95 7.16
N ALA A 532 9.13 10.23 7.06
CA ALA A 532 10.06 10.77 6.07
C ALA A 532 11.53 10.76 6.51
N ASP A 533 11.83 10.72 7.81
CA ASP A 533 13.21 10.70 8.33
C ASP A 533 13.49 9.41 9.12
N PRO A 534 14.18 8.42 8.51
CA PRO A 534 14.50 7.16 9.19
C PRO A 534 15.36 7.33 10.45
N GLN A 535 16.14 8.41 10.57
CA GLN A 535 16.90 8.66 11.79
C GLN A 535 15.99 9.16 12.92
N LEU A 536 14.99 10.01 12.62
CA LEU A 536 13.97 10.38 13.61
C LEU A 536 13.18 9.15 14.08
N TYR A 537 12.76 8.30 13.14
CA TYR A 537 12.09 7.03 13.44
C TYR A 537 12.91 6.14 14.37
N ASN A 538 14.20 5.95 14.06
CA ASN A 538 15.11 5.13 14.87
C ASN A 538 15.33 5.68 16.28
N GLN A 539 15.49 7.00 16.42
CA GLN A 539 15.68 7.63 17.72
C GLN A 539 14.45 7.46 18.62
N LEU A 540 13.24 7.61 18.07
CA LEU A 540 12.01 7.35 18.83
C LEU A 540 11.87 5.85 19.15
N THR A 541 12.19 4.96 18.21
CA THR A 541 12.22 3.51 18.44
C THR A 541 13.10 3.12 19.64
N GLN A 542 14.32 3.66 19.73
CA GLN A 542 15.22 3.42 20.85
C GLN A 542 14.64 3.91 22.18
N THR A 543 13.87 5.01 22.15
CA THR A 543 13.21 5.55 23.35
C THR A 543 12.05 4.66 23.79
N ILE A 544 11.24 4.16 22.85
CA ILE A 544 10.12 3.24 23.13
C ILE A 544 10.62 1.91 23.72
N GLN A 545 11.76 1.43 23.26
CA GLN A 545 12.36 0.16 23.69
C GLN A 545 13.26 0.28 24.93
N ALA A 546 13.44 1.48 25.50
CA ALA A 546 14.25 1.65 26.70
C ALA A 546 13.63 0.92 27.92
N PRO A 547 14.44 0.36 28.83
CA PRO A 547 13.92 -0.36 30.00
C PRO A 547 12.96 0.50 30.83
N LYS A 548 11.84 -0.08 31.28
CA LYS A 548 10.90 0.59 32.19
C LYS A 548 11.67 1.05 33.45
N PRO A 549 11.54 2.32 33.89
CA PRO A 549 12.23 2.80 35.09
C PRO A 549 11.82 1.95 36.30
N GLY A 550 12.80 1.23 36.88
CA GLY A 550 12.60 0.29 37.99
C GLY A 550 13.23 -1.09 37.81
N VAL A 551 13.68 -1.46 36.60
CA VAL A 551 14.44 -2.70 36.36
C VAL A 551 15.92 -2.35 36.25
N ALA A 552 16.72 -2.74 37.24
CA ALA A 552 18.16 -2.51 37.25
C ALA A 552 18.85 -3.33 36.16
N SER A 553 19.27 -2.69 35.06
CA SER A 553 20.22 -3.28 34.13
C SER A 553 21.53 -2.47 34.10
N PHE A 554 22.61 -3.07 34.59
CA PHE A 554 23.97 -2.58 34.47
C PHE A 554 24.49 -2.75 33.04
N LYS A 555 24.14 -1.84 32.13
CA LYS A 555 24.94 -1.56 30.93
C LYS A 555 24.93 -0.06 30.70
N THR A 556 26.12 0.50 30.42
CA THR A 556 26.43 1.91 30.17
C THR A 556 25.26 2.67 29.52
N GLN A 557 24.50 3.39 30.35
CA GLN A 557 23.27 4.09 29.98
C GLN A 557 23.62 5.39 29.24
N GLN A 558 23.19 5.51 27.98
CA GLN A 558 22.87 6.84 27.46
C GLN A 558 21.60 7.31 28.20
N ASP A 559 21.69 8.46 28.85
CA ASP A 559 20.58 9.08 29.57
C ASP A 559 19.37 9.25 28.63
N PRO A 560 18.20 8.65 28.92
CA PRO A 560 16.98 8.78 28.11
C PRO A 560 16.56 10.24 27.88
N SER A 561 16.87 11.14 28.80
CA SER A 561 16.57 12.58 28.68
C SER A 561 17.44 13.28 27.62
N ASN A 562 18.69 12.83 27.43
CA ASN A 562 19.56 13.31 26.35
C ASN A 562 19.05 12.85 24.97
N ASN A 563 18.44 11.67 24.87
CA ASN A 563 17.93 11.15 23.59
C ASN A 563 16.72 11.96 23.09
N LEU A 564 15.77 12.29 23.98
CA LEU A 564 14.58 13.06 23.60
C LEU A 564 14.88 14.54 23.27
N ASN A 565 15.85 15.16 23.94
CA ASN A 565 16.30 16.52 23.59
C ASN A 565 16.99 16.56 22.21
N ASN A 566 17.78 15.53 21.89
CA ASN A 566 18.37 15.36 20.56
C ASN A 566 17.29 15.12 19.49
N LEU A 567 16.29 14.28 19.79
CA LEU A 567 15.13 14.03 18.93
C LEU A 567 14.38 15.33 18.64
N ARG A 568 14.13 16.15 19.67
CA ARG A 568 13.48 17.46 19.53
C ARG A 568 14.29 18.40 18.63
N THR A 569 15.59 18.50 18.89
CA THR A 569 16.50 19.36 18.11
C THR A 569 16.49 18.96 16.63
N ARG A 570 16.56 17.65 16.36
CA ARG A 570 16.50 17.10 15.01
C ARG A 570 15.16 17.40 14.35
N LEU A 571 14.05 17.13 15.03
CA LEU A 571 12.71 17.39 14.50
C LEU A 571 12.57 18.87 14.11
N LEU A 572 13.02 19.79 14.95
CA LEU A 572 13.00 21.22 14.66
C LEU A 572 13.89 21.63 13.47
N SER A 573 14.91 20.85 13.13
CA SER A 573 15.75 21.08 11.93
C SER A 573 15.15 20.55 10.62
N GLN A 574 14.08 19.76 10.65
CA GLN A 574 13.49 19.08 9.48
C GLN A 574 12.45 19.92 8.70
N GLY A 575 12.53 21.26 8.79
CA GLY A 575 11.55 22.13 8.14
C GLY A 575 10.14 21.95 8.70
N THR A 576 10.02 21.98 10.03
CA THR A 576 8.72 21.94 10.73
C THR A 576 7.97 23.26 10.58
N SER A 577 6.64 23.18 10.54
CA SER A 577 5.76 24.35 10.55
C SER A 577 5.92 25.18 11.83
N GLU A 578 5.52 26.44 11.78
CA GLU A 578 5.50 27.27 13.00
C GLU A 578 4.50 26.71 14.02
N VAL A 579 3.41 26.07 13.57
CA VAL A 579 2.41 25.46 14.45
C VAL A 579 3.03 24.31 15.24
N LEU A 580 3.72 23.38 14.58
CA LEU A 580 4.39 22.27 15.26
C LEU A 580 5.54 22.75 16.14
N LYS A 581 6.36 23.68 15.64
CA LYS A 581 7.47 24.28 16.41
C LYS A 581 7.01 24.94 17.71
N ASN A 582 5.92 25.72 17.68
CA ASN A 582 5.34 26.35 18.87
C ASN A 582 4.70 25.36 19.86
N LYS A 583 4.41 24.14 19.41
CA LYS A 583 3.84 23.07 20.25
C LYS A 583 4.91 22.15 20.82
N ILE A 584 6.11 22.16 20.22
CA ILE A 584 7.28 21.42 20.65
C ILE A 584 8.12 22.23 21.65
N ASN A 585 8.21 23.55 21.46
CA ASN A 585 8.86 24.49 22.39
C ASN A 585 7.93 24.85 23.54
#